data_AF-A0A4Q5QTP9-F1
#
_entry.id   AF-A0A4Q5QTP9-F1
#
_cell.length_a   1.000
_cell.length_b   1.000
_cell.length_c   1.000
_cell.angle_alpha   90.00
_cell.angle_beta   90.00
_cell.angle_gamma   90.00
#
_symmetry.space_group_name_H-M   'P 1'
#
loop_
_entity.id
_entity.type
_entity.pdbx_description
1 polymer ?
#
loop_
_entity_poly.entity_id
_entity_poly.type
_entity_poly.pdbx_seq_one_letter_code
_entity_poly.pdbx_strand_id
1 'polypeptide(L)' 'MNNPTGTANNPPVAIGYNGEFSQNKSSFREINADFLIGANRSLGDFAIDATFGGNRMDQTRDNLTVSVRNFYIRNLYT' A
#
# COMPACT_ATOMS: atom_id res chain seq x y z
N MET A 1 -23.32 -12.58 10.40
CA MET A 1 -22.25 -12.86 9.43
C MET A 1 -20.94 -12.51 10.12
N ASN A 2 -20.00 -13.45 10.18
CA ASN A 2 -18.78 -13.30 10.98
C ASN A 2 -17.74 -12.50 10.16
N ASN A 3 -17.26 -11.38 10.71
CA ASN A 3 -16.23 -10.56 10.06
C ASN A 3 -14.87 -10.95 10.65
N PRO A 4 -13.92 -11.48 9.87
CA PRO A 4 -12.62 -11.96 10.38
C PRO A 4 -11.69 -10.83 10.87
N THR A 5 -12.19 -9.59 10.92
CA THR A 5 -11.49 -8.39 11.42
C THR A 5 -11.73 -8.12 12.91
N GLY A 6 -12.40 -9.03 13.63
CA GLY A 6 -12.73 -8.85 15.06
C GLY A 6 -13.84 -7.82 15.30
N THR A 7 -14.62 -7.49 14.27
CA THR A 7 -15.73 -6.55 14.34
C THR A 7 -17.06 -7.30 14.34
N ALA A 8 -17.93 -7.00 15.31
CA ALA A 8 -19.30 -7.50 15.32
C ALA A 8 -20.16 -6.70 14.33
N ASN A 9 -21.11 -7.34 13.66
CA ASN A 9 -22.12 -6.63 12.89
C ASN A 9 -22.97 -5.77 13.83
N ASN A 10 -23.08 -4.47 13.51
CA ASN A 10 -23.91 -3.54 14.28
C ASN A 10 -25.39 -3.93 14.12
N PRO A 11 -26.20 -4.05 15.20
CA PRO A 11 -27.63 -4.24 15.08
C PRO A 11 -28.30 -3.11 14.28
N PRO A 12 -29.45 -3.38 13.63
CA PRO A 12 -30.21 -2.36 12.92
C PRO A 12 -30.59 -1.21 13.87
N VAL A 13 -30.52 0.02 13.37
CA VAL A 13 -30.86 1.23 14.15
C VAL A 13 -32.32 1.16 14.60
N ALA A 14 -32.60 1.41 15.87
CA ALA A 14 -33.95 1.31 16.43
C ALA A 14 -34.90 2.42 15.93
N ILE A 15 -34.38 3.63 15.70
CA ILE A 15 -35.12 4.81 15.21
C ILE A 15 -34.12 5.85 14.63
N GLY A 16 -34.38 6.43 13.46
CA GLY A 16 -33.55 7.49 12.83
C GLY A 16 -32.78 7.10 11.55
N TYR A 17 -31.95 8.01 11.02
CA TYR A 17 -31.21 7.81 9.76
C TYR A 17 -29.94 6.97 9.96
N ASN A 18 -29.72 6.02 9.05
CA ASN A 18 -28.65 5.03 9.10
C ASN A 18 -27.50 5.44 8.17
N GLY A 19 -26.67 6.40 8.61
CA GLY A 19 -25.50 6.83 7.85
C GLY A 19 -24.36 5.81 7.92
N GLU A 20 -23.68 5.61 6.79
CA GLU A 20 -22.43 4.84 6.70
C GLU A 20 -21.31 5.74 6.21
N PHE A 21 -20.20 5.76 6.94
CA PHE A 21 -18.97 6.44 6.55
C PHE A 21 -17.90 5.39 6.37
N SER A 22 -17.27 5.39 5.20
CA SER A 22 -16.08 4.58 4.98
C SER A 22 -14.99 5.43 4.35
N GLN A 23 -13.77 5.22 4.80
CA GLN A 23 -12.58 5.83 4.23
C GLN A 23 -11.57 4.72 3.96
N ASN A 24 -11.07 4.71 2.73
CA ASN A 24 -10.01 3.81 2.33
C ASN A 24 -8.80 4.65 1.92
N LYS A 25 -7.64 4.34 2.50
CA LYS A 25 -6.36 4.94 2.13
C LYS A 25 -5.40 3.81 1.77
N SER A 26 -4.89 3.86 0.54
CA SER A 26 -3.86 2.94 0.07
C SER A 26 -2.59 3.74 -0.15
N SER A 27 -1.47 3.23 0.36
CA SER A 27 -0.13 3.75 0.09
C SER A 27 0.67 2.67 -0.62
N PHE A 28 1.45 3.08 -1.61
CA PHE A 28 2.33 2.21 -2.36
C PHE A 28 3.69 2.89 -2.49
N ARG A 29 4.75 2.16 -2.19
CA ARG A 29 6.12 2.67 -2.25
C ARG A 29 7.01 1.63 -2.90
N GLU A 30 7.78 2.09 -3.87
CA GLU A 30 8.80 1.30 -4.54
C GLU A 30 10.15 1.99 -4.39
N ILE A 31 11.17 1.21 -4.05
CA ILE A 31 12.57 1.62 -4.15
C ILE A 31 13.26 0.62 -5.07
N ASN A 32 13.90 1.13 -6.10
CA ASN A 32 14.88 0.37 -6.85
C ASN A 32 16.27 0.99 -6.60
N ALA A 33 17.22 0.14 -6.21
CA ALA A 33 18.60 0.53 -5.99
C ALA A 33 19.52 -0.50 -6.65
N ASP A 34 20.41 -0.03 -7.51
CA ASP A 34 21.39 -0.85 -8.18
C ASP A 34 22.79 -0.22 -8.13
N PHE A 35 23.79 -1.06 -8.35
CA PHE A 35 25.15 -0.62 -8.61
C PHE A 35 25.76 -1.50 -9.68
N LEU A 36 26.65 -0.91 -10.47
CA LEU A 36 27.38 -1.59 -11.51
C LEU A 36 28.81 -1.06 -11.55
N ILE A 37 29.77 -1.97 -11.55
CA ILE A 37 31.20 -1.71 -11.67
C ILE A 37 31.68 -2.48 -12.90
N GLY A 38 32.39 -1.80 -13.79
CA GLY A 38 32.94 -2.39 -15.00
C GLY A 38 34.45 -2.24 -15.07
N ALA A 39 35.11 -3.21 -15.69
CA ALA A 39 36.51 -3.13 -16.10
C ALA A 39 36.62 -3.59 -17.56
N ASN A 40 37.28 -2.80 -18.39
CA ASN A 40 37.56 -3.13 -19.77
C ASN A 40 39.07 -3.07 -20.03
N ARG A 41 39.60 -4.01 -20.80
CA ARG A 41 41.02 -4.03 -21.16
C ARG A 41 41.23 -4.61 -22.56
N SER A 42 41.97 -3.89 -23.39
CA SER A 42 42.46 -4.39 -24.67
C SER A 42 43.88 -4.96 -24.54
N LEU A 43 44.12 -6.09 -25.19
CA LEU A 43 45.37 -6.85 -25.24
C LEU A 43 45.66 -7.21 -26.71
N GLY A 44 46.21 -6.26 -27.47
CA GLY A 44 46.43 -6.42 -28.90
C GLY A 44 45.10 -6.56 -29.65
N ASP A 45 44.92 -7.67 -30.35
CA ASP A 45 43.70 -7.98 -31.12
C ASP A 45 42.53 -8.49 -30.26
N PHE A 46 42.75 -8.66 -28.95
CA PHE A 46 41.75 -9.14 -28.01
C PHE A 46 41.27 -8.05 -27.06
N ALA A 47 40.01 -8.14 -26.65
CA ALA A 47 39.41 -7.30 -25.63
C ALA A 47 38.75 -8.18 -24.55
N ILE A 48 38.86 -7.73 -23.30
CA ILE A 48 38.21 -8.36 -22.15
C ILE A 48 37.35 -7.30 -21.48
N ASP A 49 36.10 -7.66 -21.24
CA ASP A 49 35.14 -6.86 -20.50
C ASP A 49 34.62 -7.69 -19.33
N ALA A 50 34.61 -7.08 -18.15
CA ALA A 50 34.05 -7.66 -16.95
C ALA A 50 33.13 -6.64 -16.28
N THR A 51 31.95 -7.09 -15.88
CA THR A 51 31.01 -6.27 -15.12
C THR A 51 30.55 -7.02 -13.89
N PHE A 52 30.42 -6.29 -12.78
CA PHE A 52 29.92 -6.79 -11.53
C PHE A 52 28.92 -5.79 -10.97
N GLY A 53 27.79 -6.28 -10.50
CA GLY A 53 26.75 -5.41 -9.99
C GLY A 53 25.74 -6.16 -9.15
N GLY A 54 24.83 -5.40 -8.56
CA GLY A 54 23.71 -5.91 -7.78
C GLY A 54 22.50 -5.02 -7.98
N ASN A 55 21.32 -5.63 -7.88
CA ASN A 55 20.05 -4.92 -7.93
C ASN A 55 19.21 -5.34 -6.72
N ARG A 56 18.59 -4.36 -6.06
CA ARG A 56 17.59 -4.59 -5.03
C ARG A 56 16.34 -3.78 -5.34
N MET A 57 15.21 -4.49 -5.36
CA MET A 57 13.88 -3.91 -5.39
C MET A 57 13.21 -4.10 -4.03
N ASP A 58 12.64 -3.04 -3.48
CA ASP A 58 11.82 -3.05 -2.27
C ASP A 58 10.46 -2.46 -2.58
N GLN A 59 9.39 -3.21 -2.30
CA GLN A 59 8.00 -2.83 -2.57
C GLN A 59 7.20 -2.97 -1.29
N THR A 60 6.57 -1.88 -0.87
CA THR A 60 5.69 -1.85 0.30
C THR A 60 4.30 -1.36 -0.11
N ARG A 61 3.28 -2.05 0.36
CA ARG A 61 1.86 -1.69 0.16
C ARG A 61 1.15 -1.66 1.50
N ASP A 62 0.61 -0.49 1.83
CA ASP A 62 -0.17 -0.30 3.04
C ASP A 62 -1.62 0.03 2.70
N ASN A 63 -2.55 -0.62 3.38
CA ASN A 63 -3.98 -0.44 3.21
C ASN A 63 -4.61 -0.11 4.57
N LEU A 64 -5.17 1.10 4.69
CA LEU A 64 -5.92 1.54 5.87
C LEU A 64 -7.40 1.70 5.49
N THR A 65 -8.27 1.01 6.22
CA THR A 65 -9.72 1.11 6.07
C THR A 65 -10.35 1.54 7.38
N VAL A 66 -11.16 2.59 7.32
CA VAL A 66 -12.02 3.07 8.40
C VAL A 66 -13.47 2.88 7.95
N SER A 67 -14.30 2.29 8.81
CA SER A 67 -15.74 2.16 8.56
C SER A 67 -16.50 2.41 9.85
N VAL A 68 -17.48 3.30 9.79
CA VAL A 68 -18.39 3.65 10.90
C VAL A 68 -19.81 3.58 10.38
N ARG A 69 -20.70 2.95 11.17
CA ARG A 69 -22.13 2.82 10.88
C ARG A 69 -22.94 3.37 12.05
N ASN A 70 -24.19 3.78 11.80
CA ASN A 70 -25.10 4.32 12.82
C ASN A 70 -24.56 5.59 13.51
N PHE A 71 -23.93 6.52 12.78
CA PHE A 71 -23.49 7.79 13.34
C PHE A 71 -24.51 8.91 13.08
N TYR A 72 -24.66 9.83 14.03
CA TYR A 72 -25.53 11.01 13.93
C TYR A 72 -24.69 12.25 13.62
N ILE A 73 -24.98 12.96 12.52
CA ILE A 73 -24.44 14.30 12.27
C ILE A 73 -25.44 15.33 12.82
N ARG A 74 -25.04 16.08 13.85
CA ARG A 74 -25.85 17.17 14.43
C ARG A 74 -26.06 18.28 13.37
N ASN A 75 -27.29 18.73 13.19
CA ASN A 75 -27.69 19.81 12.25
C ASN A 75 -27.48 19.50 10.75
N LEU A 76 -27.55 18.23 10.34
CA LEU A 76 -27.50 17.90 8.90
C LEU A 76 -28.83 18.15 8.17
N TYR A 77 -29.93 18.30 8.92
CA TYR A 77 -31.27 18.54 8.38
C TYR A 77 -32.08 19.61 9.12
N THR A 78 -31.44 20.42 9.97
CA THR A 78 -32.05 21.59 10.65
C THR A 78 -31.04 22.72 10.75
#